data_AF-A0A1B6KU13-F1
#
_entry.id   AF-A0A1B6KU13-F1
#
_cell.length_a   1.000
_cell.length_b   1.000
_cell.length_c   1.000
_cell.angle_alpha   90.00
_cell.angle_beta   90.00
_cell.angle_gamma   90.00
#
_symmetry.space_group_name_H-M   'P 1'
#
loop_
_entity.id
_entity.type
_entity.pdbx_description
1 polymer ?
#
loop_
_entity_poly.entity_id
_entity_poly.type
_entity_poly.pdbx_seq_one_letter_code
_entity_poly.pdbx_strand_id
1 'polypeptide(L)'
;KETISSQCERIRDAVQGLIKTYVTAFRVDFHIKDLFPPTNVSSKLASEVLDTVLVHVECLHRLSAGWTHDTYLVAGQLYHGTRPVGHPVLSKPTPPSRSLYNRVIFDCWLNFEGTSVCELPRECRLVLVVYGRSVTPATDGGEVGEITQVELGWSAIQLFNYDGVLVQGSSLVSVWPPGADK
;
A
#
# COMPACT_ATOMS: atom_id res chain seq x y z
N LYS A 1 9.39 16.61 -33.67
CA LYS A 1 10.38 15.51 -33.45
C LYS A 1 10.82 15.46 -31.98
N GLU A 2 11.22 16.60 -31.41
CA GLU A 2 11.61 16.73 -29.99
C GLU A 2 10.51 16.30 -29.00
N THR A 3 9.25 16.66 -29.27
CA THR A 3 8.09 16.23 -28.46
C THR A 3 7.90 14.71 -28.44
N ILE A 4 8.12 14.03 -29.57
CA ILE A 4 7.99 12.57 -29.66
C ILE A 4 9.11 11.91 -28.86
N SER A 5 10.34 12.39 -29.00
CA SER A 5 11.49 11.91 -28.23
C SER A 5 11.25 12.02 -26.73
N SER A 6 10.76 13.17 -26.27
CA SER A 6 10.44 13.38 -24.85
C SER A 6 9.33 12.44 -24.34
N GLN A 7 8.28 12.19 -25.13
CA GLN A 7 7.26 11.22 -24.70
C GLN A 7 7.81 9.79 -24.69
N CYS A 8 8.65 9.41 -25.65
CA CYS A 8 9.31 8.12 -25.66
C CYS A 8 10.23 7.92 -24.44
N GLU A 9 10.95 8.96 -24.02
CA GLU A 9 11.75 8.94 -22.80
C GLU A 9 10.88 8.76 -21.55
N ARG A 10 9.78 9.51 -21.42
CA ARG A 10 8.83 9.33 -20.30
C ARG A 10 8.26 7.93 -20.23
N ILE A 11 7.90 7.35 -21.38
CA ILE A 11 7.40 5.97 -21.45
C ILE A 11 8.51 4.99 -21.05
N ARG A 12 9.72 5.15 -21.58
CA ARG A 12 10.88 4.32 -21.21
C ARG A 12 11.11 4.34 -19.70
N ASP A 13 11.12 5.52 -19.11
CA ASP A 13 11.40 5.70 -17.69
C ASP A 13 10.26 5.11 -16.83
N ALA A 14 8.99 5.27 -17.24
CA ALA A 14 7.85 4.64 -16.59
C ALA A 14 7.91 3.10 -16.68
N VAL A 15 8.28 2.54 -17.84
CA VAL A 15 8.46 1.09 -18.01
C VAL A 15 9.62 0.58 -17.16
N GLN A 16 10.76 1.28 -17.13
CA GLN A 16 11.87 0.91 -16.26
C GLN A 16 11.47 0.95 -14.78
N GLY A 17 10.73 1.97 -14.34
CA GLY A 17 10.16 2.06 -13.00
C GLY A 17 9.27 0.86 -12.67
N LEU A 18 8.36 0.50 -13.59
CA LEU A 18 7.48 -0.66 -13.43
C LEU A 18 8.27 -1.97 -13.28
N ILE A 19 9.28 -2.20 -14.13
CA ILE A 19 10.09 -3.41 -14.05
C ILE A 19 10.85 -3.45 -12.72
N LYS A 20 11.43 -2.31 -12.26
CA LYS A 20 12.09 -2.23 -10.95
C LYS A 20 11.13 -2.60 -9.81
N THR A 21 9.94 -2.02 -9.77
CA THR A 21 8.92 -2.34 -8.76
C THR A 21 8.47 -3.80 -8.83
N TYR A 22 8.39 -4.38 -10.03
CA TYR A 22 8.03 -5.78 -10.19
C TYR A 22 9.10 -6.73 -9.63
N VAL A 23 10.38 -6.45 -9.90
CA VAL A 23 11.52 -7.22 -9.39
C VAL A 23 11.64 -7.15 -7.86
N THR A 24 11.28 -6.01 -7.25
CA THR A 24 11.27 -5.90 -5.78
C THR A 24 10.10 -6.61 -5.13
N ALA A 25 8.97 -6.74 -5.84
CA ALA A 25 7.76 -7.37 -5.34
C ALA A 25 7.74 -8.90 -5.52
N PHE A 26 8.33 -9.41 -6.61
CA PHE A 26 8.24 -10.82 -7.00
C PHE A 26 9.61 -11.43 -7.22
N ARG A 27 9.71 -12.75 -6.96
CA ARG A 27 10.90 -13.51 -7.32
C ARG A 27 10.94 -13.67 -8.84
N VAL A 28 11.93 -13.04 -9.46
CA VAL A 28 12.15 -13.09 -10.91
C VAL A 28 13.38 -13.95 -11.25
N ASP A 29 13.46 -14.40 -12.50
CA ASP A 29 14.57 -15.16 -13.08
C ASP A 29 15.59 -14.29 -13.83
N PHE A 30 15.40 -12.96 -13.84
CA PHE A 30 16.29 -12.00 -14.47
C PHE A 30 16.83 -10.98 -13.47
N HIS A 31 17.93 -10.31 -13.84
CA HIS A 31 18.55 -9.26 -13.05
C HIS A 31 18.57 -7.96 -13.85
N ILE A 32 18.23 -6.86 -13.20
CA ILE A 32 18.37 -5.52 -13.77
C ILE A 32 19.68 -4.94 -13.23
N LYS A 33 20.56 -4.52 -14.13
CA LYS A 33 21.79 -3.81 -13.77
C LYS A 33 21.44 -2.49 -13.08
N ASP A 34 22.08 -2.21 -11.95
CA ASP A 34 21.89 -0.98 -11.17
C ASP A 34 20.43 -0.75 -10.70
N LEU A 35 19.75 -1.83 -10.26
CA LEU A 35 18.40 -1.77 -9.64
C LEU A 35 18.30 -0.65 -8.61
N PHE A 36 19.31 -0.62 -7.74
CA PHE A 36 19.53 0.42 -6.77
C PHE A 36 20.80 1.14 -7.22
N PRO A 37 20.73 2.38 -7.72
CA PRO A 37 21.95 3.16 -7.89
C PRO A 37 22.68 3.17 -6.53
N PRO A 38 24.02 3.09 -6.50
CA PRO A 38 24.75 3.22 -5.26
C PRO A 38 24.32 4.54 -4.61
N THR A 39 23.55 4.42 -3.54
CA THR A 39 23.07 5.56 -2.79
C THR A 39 24.31 6.16 -2.13
N ASN A 40 24.93 7.13 -2.81
CA ASN A 40 25.82 8.13 -2.18
C ASN A 40 24.99 9.05 -1.26
N VAL A 41 24.13 8.45 -0.44
CA VAL A 41 23.21 9.12 0.44
C VAL A 41 23.69 8.78 1.84
N SER A 42 23.87 9.83 2.65
CA SER A 42 24.17 9.70 4.07
C SER A 42 23.19 8.72 4.70
N SER A 43 23.66 7.53 5.08
CA SER A 43 22.86 6.60 5.85
C SER A 43 22.60 7.22 7.22
N LYS A 44 21.36 7.17 7.67
CA LYS A 44 20.95 7.64 9.00
C LYS A 44 20.48 6.45 9.81
N LEU A 45 20.86 6.41 11.08
CA LEU A 45 20.34 5.40 11.99
C LEU A 45 18.84 5.65 12.19
N ALA A 46 18.02 4.60 12.07
CA ALA A 46 16.58 4.71 12.29
C ALA A 46 16.26 5.28 13.68
N SER A 47 17.09 4.98 14.69
CA SER A 47 17.01 5.51 16.05
C SER A 47 17.16 7.03 16.16
N GLU A 48 17.65 7.71 15.12
CA GLU A 48 17.83 9.16 15.08
C GLU A 48 16.73 9.87 14.25
N VAL A 49 15.79 9.11 13.68
CA VAL A 49 14.69 9.64 12.86
C VAL A 49 13.48 9.84 13.76
N LEU A 50 13.24 11.11 14.12
CA LEU A 50 12.11 11.51 14.99
C LEU A 50 10.80 11.67 14.21
N ASP A 51 10.85 11.68 12.88
CA ASP A 51 9.68 11.78 12.02
C ASP A 51 8.74 10.58 12.19
N THR A 52 7.45 10.80 11.95
CA THR A 52 6.45 9.73 12.02
C THR A 52 6.56 8.78 10.84
N VAL A 53 6.07 7.55 11.02
CA VAL A 53 5.94 6.60 9.92
C VAL A 53 4.86 7.09 8.95
N LEU A 54 5.23 7.21 7.68
CA LEU A 54 4.36 7.69 6.63
C LEU A 54 4.36 6.70 5.47
N VAL A 55 3.17 6.25 5.06
CA VAL A 55 3.00 5.26 3.99
C VAL A 55 2.08 5.79 2.92
N HIS A 56 2.52 5.79 1.67
CA HIS A 56 1.67 6.15 0.54
C HIS A 56 0.95 4.91 0.00
N VAL A 57 -0.39 4.95 -0.03
CA VAL A 57 -1.21 3.91 -0.66
C VAL A 57 -1.74 4.48 -1.97
N GLU A 58 -1.20 3.98 -3.08
CA GLU A 58 -1.53 4.47 -4.41
C GLU A 58 -2.85 3.88 -4.92
N CYS A 59 -2.87 2.56 -5.17
CA CYS A 59 -3.99 1.94 -5.86
C CYS A 59 -4.11 0.44 -5.57
N LEU A 60 -5.34 -0.05 -5.71
CA LEU A 60 -5.68 -1.47 -5.68
C LEU A 60 -6.07 -1.91 -7.09
N HIS A 61 -5.27 -2.81 -7.65
CA HIS A 61 -5.47 -3.36 -8.99
C HIS A 61 -6.15 -4.71 -8.95
N ARG A 62 -6.70 -5.13 -10.10
CA ARG A 62 -7.27 -6.48 -10.32
C ARG A 62 -8.29 -6.87 -9.26
N LEU A 63 -9.28 -6.00 -9.03
CA LEU A 63 -10.39 -6.32 -8.11
C LEU A 63 -11.02 -7.64 -8.50
N SER A 64 -11.25 -8.51 -7.51
CA SER A 64 -11.95 -9.77 -7.71
C SER A 64 -13.35 -9.53 -8.29
N ALA A 65 -13.83 -10.42 -9.15
CA ALA A 65 -15.16 -10.31 -9.75
C ALA A 65 -16.29 -10.28 -8.71
N GLY A 66 -16.07 -10.88 -7.53
CA GLY A 66 -17.03 -10.86 -6.42
C GLY A 66 -17.01 -9.58 -5.57
N TRP A 67 -16.06 -8.66 -5.79
CA TRP A 67 -16.01 -7.39 -5.07
C TRP A 67 -16.91 -6.37 -5.75
N THR A 68 -18.18 -6.34 -5.33
CA THR A 68 -19.22 -5.46 -5.87
C THR A 68 -19.67 -4.43 -4.84
N HIS A 69 -18.71 -3.80 -4.16
CA HIS A 69 -18.96 -2.78 -3.14
C HIS A 69 -19.01 -1.37 -3.73
N ASP A 70 -19.75 -0.47 -3.08
CA ASP A 70 -19.90 0.92 -3.52
C ASP A 70 -18.60 1.72 -3.34
N THR A 71 -17.93 1.50 -2.21
CA THR A 71 -16.65 2.12 -1.88
C THR A 71 -15.71 1.13 -1.21
N TYR A 72 -14.42 1.43 -1.27
CA TYR A 72 -13.35 0.65 -0.69
C TYR A 72 -12.51 1.53 0.22
N LEU A 73 -11.92 0.96 1.26
CA LEU A 73 -10.95 1.64 2.11
C LEU A 73 -9.78 0.72 2.43
N VAL A 74 -8.64 1.31 2.75
CA VAL A 74 -7.46 0.61 3.28
C VAL A 74 -7.22 1.07 4.69
N ALA A 75 -7.10 0.14 5.62
CA ALA A 75 -6.60 0.38 6.97
C ALA A 75 -5.16 -0.10 7.07
N GLY A 76 -4.27 0.70 7.66
CA GLY A 76 -2.92 0.32 8.00
C GLY A 76 -2.74 0.25 9.51
N GLN A 77 -2.03 -0.75 10.00
CA GLN A 77 -1.63 -0.88 11.40
C GLN A 77 -0.21 -1.43 11.49
N LEU A 78 0.60 -0.82 12.36
CA LEU A 78 1.93 -1.32 12.69
C LEU A 78 1.83 -2.38 13.79
N TYR A 79 2.62 -3.44 13.69
CA TYR A 79 2.66 -4.53 14.66
C TYR A 79 4.09 -4.93 15.01
N HIS A 80 4.30 -5.30 16.27
CA HIS A 80 5.45 -6.06 16.73
C HIS A 80 4.97 -7.44 17.20
N GLY A 81 5.24 -8.46 16.39
CA GLY A 81 4.60 -9.77 16.53
C GLY A 81 3.07 -9.65 16.38
N THR A 82 2.35 -9.91 17.47
CA THR A 82 0.88 -9.80 17.55
C THR A 82 0.40 -8.52 18.23
N ARG A 83 1.31 -7.69 18.75
CA ARG A 83 0.95 -6.46 19.49
C ARG A 83 0.90 -5.26 18.55
N PRO A 84 -0.18 -4.49 18.53
CA PRO A 84 -0.23 -3.26 17.76
C PRO A 84 0.76 -2.24 18.33
N VAL A 85 1.41 -1.50 17.44
CA VAL A 85 2.25 -0.34 17.73
C VAL A 85 1.50 0.88 17.22
N GLY A 86 1.11 1.78 18.13
CA GLY A 86 0.26 2.93 17.79
C GLY A 86 -1.17 2.52 17.40
N HIS A 87 -1.88 3.43 16.73
CA HIS A 87 -3.29 3.28 16.34
C HIS A 87 -3.42 2.94 14.85
N PRO A 88 -4.53 2.30 14.44
CA PRO A 88 -4.78 2.01 13.03
C PRO A 88 -5.16 3.29 12.29
N VAL A 89 -4.68 3.42 11.06
CA VAL A 89 -4.91 4.59 10.20
C VAL A 89 -5.72 4.15 8.98
N LEU A 90 -6.84 4.82 8.71
CA LEU A 90 -7.75 4.46 7.63
C LEU A 90 -7.71 5.48 6.51
N SER A 91 -7.75 5.01 5.27
CA SER A 91 -8.03 5.85 4.12
C SER A 91 -9.48 6.32 4.13
N LYS A 92 -9.77 7.36 3.33
CA LYS A 92 -11.16 7.70 3.00
C LYS A 92 -11.79 6.56 2.18
N PRO A 93 -13.11 6.34 2.30
CA PRO A 93 -13.84 5.46 1.38
C PRO A 93 -13.77 6.02 -0.05
N THR A 94 -13.32 5.19 -0.97
CA THR A 94 -13.08 5.58 -2.37
C THR A 94 -13.84 4.66 -3.31
N PRO A 95 -14.59 5.20 -4.29
CA PRO A 95 -15.31 4.38 -5.26
C PRO A 95 -14.34 3.71 -6.25
N PRO A 96 -14.72 2.56 -6.84
CA PRO A 96 -13.92 1.92 -7.87
C PRO A 96 -13.91 2.76 -9.16
N SER A 97 -12.72 2.93 -9.75
CA SER A 97 -12.52 3.55 -11.05
C SER A 97 -12.75 2.55 -12.17
N ARG A 98 -13.64 2.89 -13.11
CA ARG A 98 -14.02 2.08 -14.27
C ARG A 98 -13.35 2.59 -15.56
N SER A 99 -12.02 2.67 -15.55
CA SER A 99 -11.23 3.04 -16.74
C SER A 99 -10.90 1.78 -17.56
N LEU A 100 -9.69 1.65 -18.11
CA LEU A 100 -9.24 0.49 -18.90
C LEU A 100 -9.39 -0.86 -18.18
N TYR A 101 -9.35 -0.87 -16.85
CA TYR A 101 -9.59 -2.03 -15.99
C TYR A 101 -10.07 -1.57 -14.62
N ASN A 102 -10.76 -2.45 -13.89
CA ASN A 102 -11.27 -2.16 -12.54
C ASN A 102 -10.10 -1.97 -11.57
N ARG A 103 -10.05 -0.80 -10.93
CA ARG A 103 -9.10 -0.45 -9.87
C ARG A 103 -9.74 0.50 -8.87
N VAL A 104 -9.17 0.60 -7.67
CA VAL A 104 -9.44 1.71 -6.74
C VAL A 104 -8.18 2.56 -6.67
N ILE A 105 -8.33 3.88 -6.78
CA ILE A 105 -7.21 4.82 -6.69
C ILE A 105 -7.35 5.53 -5.35
N PHE A 106 -6.60 5.09 -4.35
CA PHE A 106 -6.63 5.71 -3.02
C PHE A 106 -5.83 7.01 -3.01
N ASP A 107 -4.63 6.98 -3.61
CA ASP A 107 -3.69 8.09 -3.74
C ASP A 107 -3.61 8.94 -2.46
N CYS A 108 -3.33 8.27 -1.35
CA CYS A 108 -3.38 8.89 -0.03
C CYS A 108 -2.22 8.46 0.87
N TRP A 109 -1.85 9.36 1.79
CA TRP A 109 -0.89 9.08 2.84
C TRP A 109 -1.60 8.56 4.10
N LEU A 110 -1.16 7.40 4.59
CA LEU A 110 -1.45 6.90 5.93
C LEU A 110 -0.36 7.43 6.87
N ASN A 111 -0.72 8.40 7.70
CA ASN A 111 0.16 8.99 8.71
C ASN A 111 -0.05 8.32 10.07
N PHE A 112 0.95 7.59 10.56
CA PHE A 112 0.92 6.95 11.88
C PHE A 112 1.35 7.95 12.95
N GLU A 113 0.47 8.91 13.22
CA GLU A 113 0.70 9.94 14.23
C GLU A 113 0.96 9.32 15.61
N GLY A 114 1.99 9.82 16.30
CA GLY A 114 2.41 9.29 17.59
C GLY A 114 3.23 7.99 17.51
N THR A 115 3.73 7.60 16.33
CA THR A 115 4.75 6.54 16.20
C THR A 115 5.89 7.06 15.33
N SER A 116 7.01 7.40 15.98
CA SER A 116 8.22 7.86 15.30
C SER A 116 9.03 6.68 14.78
N VAL A 117 9.79 6.88 13.70
CA VAL A 117 10.64 5.84 13.10
C VAL A 117 11.65 5.28 14.12
N CYS A 118 12.17 6.12 15.01
CA CYS A 118 13.09 5.70 16.07
C CYS A 118 12.49 4.76 17.13
N GLU A 119 11.16 4.67 17.21
CA GLU A 119 10.45 3.80 18.17
C GLU A 119 10.13 2.44 17.58
N LEU A 120 10.36 2.23 16.27
CA LEU A 120 10.00 1.00 15.59
C LEU A 120 10.89 -0.17 16.04
N PRO A 121 10.30 -1.28 16.51
CA PRO A 121 11.04 -2.51 16.71
C PRO A 121 11.63 -3.02 15.39
N ARG A 122 12.76 -3.72 15.48
CA ARG A 122 13.42 -4.33 14.32
C ARG A 122 12.51 -5.29 13.53
N GLU A 123 11.61 -5.96 14.24
CA GLU A 123 10.61 -6.90 13.70
C GLU A 123 9.27 -6.22 13.39
N CYS A 124 9.21 -4.88 13.37
CA CYS A 124 7.98 -4.17 13.08
C CYS A 124 7.49 -4.45 11.64
N ARG A 125 6.21 -4.81 11.53
CA ARG A 125 5.52 -5.05 10.26
C ARG A 125 4.35 -4.08 10.10
N LEU A 126 4.17 -3.58 8.89
CA LEU A 126 2.95 -2.90 8.48
C LEU A 126 1.96 -3.95 7.97
N VAL A 127 0.77 -3.97 8.54
CA VAL A 127 -0.36 -4.75 8.05
C VAL A 127 -1.37 -3.80 7.40
N LEU A 128 -1.69 -4.06 6.15
CA LEU A 128 -2.71 -3.36 5.38
C LEU A 128 -3.93 -4.26 5.22
N VAL A 129 -5.12 -3.75 5.52
CA VAL A 129 -6.38 -4.47 5.35
C VAL A 129 -7.28 -3.69 4.41
N VAL A 130 -7.81 -4.36 3.40
CA VAL A 130 -8.75 -3.79 2.44
C VAL A 130 -10.17 -4.12 2.90
N TYR A 131 -11.02 -3.12 2.99
CA TYR A 131 -12.45 -3.31 3.24
C TYR A 131 -13.29 -2.85 2.05
N GLY A 132 -14.39 -3.57 1.83
CA GLY A 132 -15.48 -3.19 0.94
C GLY A 132 -16.64 -2.65 1.76
N ARG A 133 -17.23 -1.54 1.32
CA ARG A 133 -18.36 -0.89 1.96
C ARG A 133 -19.53 -0.80 0.99
N SER A 134 -20.68 -1.32 1.40
CA SER A 134 -21.92 -1.29 0.64
C SER A 134 -23.01 -0.56 1.43
N VAL A 135 -23.78 0.29 0.75
CA VAL A 135 -24.89 1.06 1.32
C VAL A 135 -26.19 0.45 0.83
N THR A 136 -26.94 -0.17 1.73
CA THR A 136 -28.28 -0.65 1.43
C THR A 136 -29.28 0.48 1.65
N PRO A 137 -30.09 0.84 0.63
CA PRO A 137 -31.09 1.90 0.79
C PRO A 137 -32.11 1.50 1.86
N ALA A 138 -32.49 2.45 2.71
CA ALA A 138 -33.52 2.23 3.72
C ALA A 138 -34.84 1.88 3.02
N THR A 139 -35.47 0.78 3.43
CA THR A 139 -36.82 0.44 2.98
C THR A 139 -37.82 1.23 3.81
N ASP A 140 -38.78 1.87 3.15
CA ASP A 140 -39.92 2.65 3.66
C ASP A 140 -39.88 3.09 5.14
N GLY A 141 -39.34 4.29 5.39
CA GLY A 141 -39.56 5.04 6.65
C GLY A 141 -38.33 5.32 7.52
N GLY A 142 -37.14 4.83 7.16
CA GLY A 142 -35.88 5.15 7.85
C GLY A 142 -35.05 6.23 7.13
N GLU A 143 -34.57 7.24 7.86
CA GLU A 143 -33.84 8.40 7.29
C GLU A 143 -32.39 8.08 6.83
N VAL A 144 -31.81 6.94 7.20
CA VAL A 144 -30.41 6.59 6.89
C VAL A 144 -30.29 5.13 6.44
N GLY A 145 -29.73 4.91 5.24
CA GLY A 145 -29.45 3.56 4.73
C GLY A 145 -28.39 2.83 5.55
N GLU A 146 -28.54 1.52 5.73
CA GLU A 146 -27.60 0.69 6.48
C GLU A 146 -26.28 0.55 5.70
N ILE A 147 -25.18 0.68 6.42
CA ILE A 147 -23.83 0.63 5.85
C ILE A 147 -23.16 -0.64 6.35
N THR A 148 -22.91 -1.54 5.41
CA THR A 148 -22.18 -2.79 5.67
C THR A 148 -20.73 -2.64 5.26
N GLN A 149 -19.80 -3.07 6.12
CA GLN A 149 -18.37 -3.09 5.85
C GLN A 149 -17.84 -4.51 6.04
N VAL A 150 -17.13 -5.04 5.06
CA VAL A 150 -16.61 -6.41 5.05
C VAL A 150 -15.12 -6.38 4.73
N GLU A 151 -14.34 -7.20 5.45
CA GLU A 151 -12.93 -7.42 5.13
C GLU A 151 -12.81 -8.21 3.83
N LEU A 152 -12.05 -7.68 2.88
CA LEU A 152 -11.83 -8.29 1.57
C LEU A 152 -10.49 -9.01 1.48
N GLY A 153 -9.54 -8.61 2.30
CA GLY A 153 -8.23 -9.24 2.38
C GLY A 153 -7.18 -8.32 3.01
N TRP A 154 -5.97 -8.84 3.14
CA TRP A 154 -4.89 -8.16 3.82
C TRP A 154 -3.52 -8.42 3.17
N SER A 155 -2.57 -7.55 3.48
CA SER A 155 -1.16 -7.68 3.11
C SER A 155 -0.30 -7.32 4.32
N ALA A 156 0.89 -7.90 4.42
CA ALA A 156 1.86 -7.52 5.43
C ALA A 156 3.22 -7.24 4.80
N ILE A 157 3.89 -6.20 5.30
CA ILE A 157 5.21 -5.76 4.84
C ILE A 157 6.11 -5.65 6.05
N GLN A 158 7.25 -6.32 6.02
CA GLN A 158 8.29 -6.13 7.02
C GLN A 158 8.94 -4.76 6.80
N LEU A 159 8.97 -3.90 7.82
CA LEU A 159 9.54 -2.56 7.66
C LEU A 159 11.06 -2.57 7.56
N PHE A 160 11.75 -3.56 8.12
CA PHE A 160 13.20 -3.69 8.03
C PHE A 160 13.58 -4.98 7.30
N ASN A 161 14.45 -4.88 6.31
CA ASN A 161 14.93 -6.04 5.55
C ASN A 161 15.88 -6.93 6.38
N TYR A 162 16.48 -7.96 5.80
CA TYR A 162 17.43 -8.85 6.50
C TYR A 162 18.65 -8.08 7.07
N ASP A 163 19.16 -7.10 6.34
CA ASP A 163 20.34 -6.29 6.73
C ASP A 163 20.03 -5.20 7.77
N GLY A 164 18.78 -5.04 8.19
CA GLY A 164 18.37 -4.01 9.16
C GLY A 164 18.14 -2.64 8.57
N VAL A 165 18.00 -2.56 7.25
CA VAL A 165 17.66 -1.33 6.54
C VAL A 165 16.14 -1.19 6.45
N LEU A 166 15.64 0.00 6.79
CA LEU A 166 14.23 0.35 6.64
C LEU A 166 13.85 0.32 5.15
N VAL A 167 12.78 -0.38 4.81
CA VAL A 167 12.24 -0.47 3.45
C VAL A 167 11.74 0.90 3.02
N GLN A 168 12.14 1.32 1.82
CA GLN A 168 11.81 2.61 1.24
C GLN A 168 11.44 2.47 -0.24
N GLY A 169 10.70 3.45 -0.76
CA GLY A 169 10.28 3.50 -2.15
C GLY A 169 8.99 2.73 -2.43
N SER A 170 8.70 2.54 -3.72
CA SER A 170 7.47 1.91 -4.19
C SER A 170 7.58 0.39 -4.18
N SER A 171 6.51 -0.28 -3.75
CA SER A 171 6.40 -1.73 -3.75
C SER A 171 5.00 -2.16 -4.19
N LEU A 172 4.92 -3.32 -4.85
CA LEU A 172 3.66 -3.99 -5.13
C LEU A 172 3.47 -5.12 -4.13
N VAL A 173 2.28 -5.19 -3.53
CA VAL A 173 1.93 -6.23 -2.57
C VAL A 173 0.69 -6.99 -3.00
N SER A 174 0.70 -8.30 -2.81
CA SER A 174 -0.47 -9.14 -3.01
C SER A 174 -1.40 -9.05 -1.83
N VAL A 175 -2.71 -8.94 -2.10
CA VAL A 175 -3.76 -9.03 -1.09
C VAL A 175 -4.15 -10.50 -0.91
N TRP A 176 -3.94 -11.02 0.28
CA TRP A 176 -4.38 -12.36 0.69
C TRP A 176 -5.84 -12.33 1.11
N PRO A 177 -6.60 -13.40 0.86
CA PRO A 177 -8.01 -13.46 1.28
C PRO A 177 -8.13 -13.42 2.81
N PRO A 178 -9.30 -13.02 3.34
CA PRO A 178 -9.55 -13.02 4.78
C PRO A 178 -9.38 -14.44 5.35
N GLY A 179 -8.67 -14.56 6.46
CA GLY A 179 -8.41 -15.86 7.09
C GLY A 179 -7.34 -16.73 6.43
N ALA A 180 -6.54 -16.20 5.50
CA ALA A 180 -5.36 -16.90 4.97
C ALA A 180 -4.27 -17.19 6.01
N ASP A 181 -4.37 -16.60 7.20
CA ASP A 181 -3.51 -16.79 8.36
C ASP A 181 -4.00 -17.87 9.34
N LYS A 182 -5.19 -18.47 9.08
CA LYS A 182 -5.79 -19.51 9.93
C LYS A 182 -5.39 -20.92 9.53
#